data_AF-A0A6M0AN20-F1
#
_entry.id   AF-A0A6M0AN20-F1
#
_cell.length_a   1.000
_cell.length_b   1.000
_cell.length_c   1.000
_cell.angle_alpha   90.00
_cell.angle_beta   90.00
_cell.angle_gamma   90.00
#
_symmetry.space_group_name_H-M   'P 1'
#
loop_
_entity.id
_entity.type
_entity.pdbx_description
1 polymer ?
#
loop_
_entity_poly.entity_id
_entity_poly.type
_entity_poly.pdbx_seq_one_letter_code
_entity_poly.pdbx_strand_id
1 'polypeptide(L)' 'LASSDLSNTYLYRTKLSYADLQNANLSGANLTEANLIGANLTGANLTGANLTGANLCNATMPDGTVSQQGCP' A
#
# COMPACT_ATOMS: atom_id res chain seq x y z
N LEU A 1 -3.86 10.14 5.17
CA LEU A 1 -2.90 9.04 5.43
C LEU A 1 -1.52 9.35 4.83
N ALA A 2 -1.43 10.29 3.89
CA ALA A 2 -0.16 10.88 3.46
C ALA A 2 0.72 11.27 4.66
N SER A 3 2.00 10.95 4.57
CA SER A 3 3.03 11.17 5.60
C SER A 3 2.71 10.61 6.99
N SER A 4 1.68 9.76 7.12
CA SER A 4 1.32 9.17 8.41
C SER A 4 2.28 8.03 8.77
N ASP A 5 2.53 7.86 10.07
CA ASP A 5 3.21 6.67 10.57
C ASP A 5 2.20 5.55 10.81
N LEU A 6 2.30 4.51 9.99
CA LEU A 6 1.51 3.29 10.03
C LEU A 6 2.43 2.06 10.19
N SER A 7 3.64 2.26 10.69
CA SER A 7 4.61 1.18 10.86
C SER A 7 4.10 0.13 11.85
N ASN A 8 4.36 -1.14 11.54
CA ASN A 8 3.95 -2.31 12.35
C ASN A 8 2.43 -2.40 12.65
N THR A 9 1.59 -1.72 11.87
CA THR A 9 0.13 -1.77 12.05
C THR A 9 -0.49 -3.00 11.39
N TYR A 10 -1.69 -3.38 11.86
CA TYR A 10 -2.49 -4.44 11.28
C TYR A 10 -3.54 -3.83 10.33
N LEU A 11 -3.29 -3.92 9.03
CA LEU A 11 -4.15 -3.43 7.95
C LEU A 11 -4.71 -4.58 7.08
N TYR A 12 -4.81 -5.78 7.66
CA TYR A 12 -5.35 -6.98 7.03
C TYR A 12 -6.76 -6.73 6.47
N ARG A 13 -6.98 -7.07 5.18
CA ARG A 13 -8.25 -6.89 4.46
C ARG A 13 -8.84 -5.47 4.50
N THR A 14 -8.02 -4.46 4.80
CA THR A 14 -8.51 -3.08 4.82
C THR A 14 -8.83 -2.55 3.43
N LYS A 15 -9.75 -1.59 3.35
CA LYS A 15 -10.10 -0.89 2.11
C LYS A 15 -9.32 0.43 2.05
N LEU A 16 -8.28 0.44 1.24
CA LEU A 16 -7.39 1.57 0.98
C LEU A 16 -7.38 1.95 -0.51
N SER A 17 -8.42 1.57 -1.26
CA SER A 17 -8.55 1.90 -2.68
C SER A 17 -8.54 3.43 -2.86
N TYR A 18 -7.73 3.91 -3.80
CA TYR A 18 -7.53 5.34 -4.10
C TYR A 18 -7.04 6.17 -2.90
N ALA A 19 -6.51 5.52 -1.85
CA ALA A 19 -5.98 6.23 -0.70
C ALA A 19 -4.69 6.99 -1.09
N ASP A 20 -4.57 8.21 -0.57
CA ASP A 20 -3.31 8.94 -0.61
C ASP A 20 -2.44 8.51 0.59
N LEU A 21 -1.42 7.70 0.27
CA LEU A 21 -0.41 7.15 1.17
C LEU A 21 0.99 7.69 0.81
N GLN A 22 1.05 8.83 0.10
CA GLN A 22 2.32 9.42 -0.30
C GLN A 22 3.20 9.66 0.94
N ASN A 23 4.47 9.24 0.85
CA ASN A 23 5.46 9.36 1.94
C ASN A 23 5.04 8.72 3.28
N ALA A 24 4.01 7.85 3.30
CA ALA A 24 3.60 7.17 4.53
C ALA A 24 4.66 6.15 4.97
N ASN A 25 4.84 6.00 6.29
CA ASN A 25 5.67 4.92 6.82
C ASN A 25 4.80 3.68 7.04
N LEU A 26 4.96 2.66 6.18
CA LEU A 26 4.26 1.38 6.25
C LEU A 26 5.22 0.23 6.62
N SER A 27 6.41 0.54 7.14
CA SER A 27 7.41 -0.47 7.44
C SER A 27 6.88 -1.50 8.42
N GLY A 28 7.02 -2.79 8.10
CA GLY A 28 6.52 -3.89 8.95
C GLY A 28 4.99 -4.00 9.03
N ALA A 29 4.21 -3.17 8.32
CA ALA A 29 2.76 -3.24 8.35
C ALA A 29 2.26 -4.56 7.72
N ASN A 30 1.20 -5.13 8.30
CA ASN A 30 0.51 -6.26 7.71
C ASN A 30 -0.62 -5.75 6.79
N LEU A 31 -0.39 -5.80 5.47
CA LEU A 31 -1.33 -5.44 4.41
C LEU A 31 -1.87 -6.68 3.68
N THR A 32 -1.81 -7.87 4.30
CA THR A 32 -2.29 -9.10 3.68
C THR A 32 -3.76 -8.94 3.27
N GLU A 33 -4.07 -9.32 2.03
CA GLU A 33 -5.40 -9.19 1.40
C GLU A 33 -6.00 -7.76 1.41
N ALA A 34 -5.19 -6.72 1.65
CA ALA A 34 -5.67 -5.33 1.60
C ALA A 34 -6.05 -4.92 0.16
N ASN A 35 -7.08 -4.11 0.03
CA ASN A 35 -7.44 -3.52 -1.26
C ASN A 35 -6.79 -2.14 -1.39
N LEU A 36 -5.76 -2.04 -2.23
CA LEU A 36 -4.98 -0.84 -2.53
C LEU A 36 -5.17 -0.38 -3.99
N ILE A 37 -6.26 -0.78 -4.65
CA ILE A 37 -6.53 -0.41 -6.05
C ILE A 37 -6.42 1.10 -6.23
N GLY A 38 -5.57 1.57 -7.14
CA GLY A 38 -5.41 3.00 -7.43
C GLY A 38 -4.80 3.83 -6.31
N ALA A 39 -4.29 3.22 -5.23
CA ALA A 39 -3.66 3.95 -4.13
C ALA A 39 -2.36 4.64 -4.59
N ASN A 40 -2.07 5.82 -4.03
CA ASN A 40 -0.81 6.50 -4.26
C ASN A 40 0.17 6.18 -3.11
N LEU A 41 1.15 5.31 -3.37
CA LEU A 41 2.22 4.94 -2.44
C LEU A 41 3.55 5.63 -2.79
N THR A 42 3.56 6.69 -3.61
CA THR A 42 4.79 7.38 -4.02
C THR A 42 5.60 7.78 -2.78
N GLY A 43 6.87 7.35 -2.70
CA GLY A 43 7.74 7.61 -1.56
C GLY A 43 7.37 6.89 -0.25
N ALA A 44 6.36 6.02 -0.23
CA ALA A 44 6.00 5.27 0.97
C ALA A 44 7.09 4.24 1.34
N ASN A 45 7.38 4.12 2.63
CA ASN A 45 8.31 3.11 3.13
C ASN A 45 7.56 1.78 3.34
N LEU A 46 7.80 0.79 2.47
CA LEU A 46 7.23 -0.55 2.55
C LEU A 46 8.22 -1.61 3.09
N THR A 47 9.35 -1.21 3.67
CA THR A 47 10.36 -2.17 4.15
C THR A 47 9.75 -3.15 5.16
N GLY A 48 9.79 -4.45 4.84
CA GLY A 48 9.24 -5.50 5.69
C GLY A 48 7.71 -5.57 5.76
N ALA A 49 6.98 -4.76 4.98
CA ALA A 49 5.53 -4.86 4.91
C ALA A 49 5.09 -6.18 4.26
N ASN A 50 4.03 -6.79 4.79
CA ASN A 50 3.45 -8.00 4.20
C ASN A 50 2.30 -7.63 3.25
N LEU A 51 2.53 -7.77 1.95
CA LEU A 51 1.55 -7.49 0.87
C LEU A 51 0.94 -8.77 0.27
N THR A 52 1.07 -9.92 0.90
CA THR A 52 0.54 -11.18 0.36
C THR A 52 -0.95 -11.07 0.07
N GLY A 53 -1.34 -11.31 -1.18
CA GLY A 53 -2.74 -11.23 -1.61
C GLY A 53 -3.33 -9.81 -1.66
N ALA A 54 -2.54 -8.76 -1.42
CA ALA A 54 -3.01 -7.39 -1.58
C ALA A 54 -3.34 -7.11 -3.06
N ASN A 55 -4.44 -6.38 -3.30
CA ASN A 55 -4.79 -5.91 -4.64
C ASN A 55 -4.17 -4.53 -4.86
N LEU A 56 -3.16 -4.46 -5.72
CA LEU A 56 -2.41 -3.24 -6.06
C LEU A 56 -2.74 -2.76 -7.49
N CYS A 57 -3.85 -3.20 -8.07
CA CYS A 57 -4.20 -2.85 -9.44
C CYS A 57 -4.27 -1.33 -9.61
N ASN A 58 -3.53 -0.78 -10.59
CA ASN A 58 -3.39 0.66 -10.84
C ASN A 58 -2.82 1.47 -9.67
N ALA A 59 -2.26 0.86 -8.63
CA ALA A 59 -1.60 1.59 -7.55
C ALA A 59 -0.27 2.17 -8.04
N THR A 60 0.04 3.41 -7.65
CA THR A 60 1.38 4.00 -7.87
C THR A 60 2.30 3.57 -6.74
N MET A 61 3.36 2.82 -7.06
CA MET A 61 4.33 2.26 -6.12
C MET A 61 5.32 3.31 -5.60
N PRO A 62 6.12 3.00 -4.56
CA PRO A 62 7.07 3.97 -3.99
C PRO A 62 8.06 4.59 -4.97
N ASP A 63 8.44 3.86 -6.01
CA ASP A 63 9.34 4.30 -7.08
C ASP A 63 8.62 5.10 -8.19
N GLY A 64 7.32 5.34 -8.06
CA GLY A 64 6.49 6.05 -9.03
C GLY A 64 5.96 5.16 -10.17
N THR A 65 6.28 3.87 -10.20
CA THR A 65 5.73 2.94 -11.20
C THR A 65 4.28 2.58 -10.89
N VAL A 66 3.50 2.19 -11.91
CA VAL A 66 2.13 1.72 -11.71
C VAL A 66 2.11 0.20 -11.66
N SER A 67 1.52 -0.37 -10.60
CA SER A 67 1.37 -1.80 -10.43
C SER A 67 0.17 -2.36 -11.19
N GLN A 68 0.33 -3.57 -11.71
CA GLN A 68 -0.73 -4.35 -12.35
C GLN A 68 -1.12 -5.60 -11.54
N GLN A 69 -0.62 -5.73 -10.30
CA GLN A 69 -0.93 -6.88 -9.45
C GLN A 69 -2.38 -6.85 -8.96
N GLY A 70 -3.16 -7.87 -9.32
CA GLY A 70 -4.57 -7.99 -8.94
C GLY A 70 -5.54 -7.29 -9.90
N CYS A 71 -5.04 -6.82 -11.05
CA CYS A 71 -5.90 -6.45 -12.18
C CYS A 71 -6.45 -7.70 -12.88
N PRO A 72 -7.66 -7.63 -13.49
CA PRO A 72 -8.18 -8.70 -14.34
C PRO A 72 -7.32 -8.95 -15.59
#